data_AF-A0A937WI64-F1
#
_entry.id   AF-A0A937WI64-F1
#
_cell.length_a   1.000
_cell.length_b   1.000
_cell.length_c   1.000
_cell.angle_alpha   90.00
_cell.angle_beta   90.00
_cell.angle_gamma   90.00
#
_symmetry.space_group_name_H-M   'P 1'
#
loop_
_entity.id
_entity.type
_entity.pdbx_description
1 polymer ?
#
loop_
_entity_poly.entity_id
_entity_poly.type
_entity_poly.pdbx_seq_one_letter_code
_entity_poly.pdbx_strand_id
1 'polypeptide(L)'
;MYYKNFDEAWQDILKVAKQKEEIKTLAQQVSNHIVSITDDSITVVSQKSRSGNKRILTRQKFKPYWNSLVEKGSLNLKKDLPRSEWFPLGSIIITFFAHLPCVEFTISPRVLYLMPHSTHDLGTTRMRLPEEFELKGIVPKHKPLTKAERKRLWKKATGSFKRAGIPEEWFKEFFHEEQEEGSTYQRE
;
A
#
# COMPACT_ATOMS: atom_id res chain seq x y z
N MET A 1 12.29 15.39 -2.76
CA MET A 1 11.10 14.63 -3.23
C MET A 1 11.63 13.52 -4.13
N TYR A 2 11.25 12.27 -3.87
CA TYR A 2 11.84 11.10 -4.54
C TYR A 2 11.64 11.13 -6.08
N TYR A 3 10.44 11.51 -6.53
CA TYR A 3 10.14 11.78 -7.92
C TYR A 3 10.14 13.28 -8.20
N LYS A 4 10.71 13.69 -9.34
CA LYS A 4 10.72 15.09 -9.80
C LYS A 4 9.46 15.46 -10.57
N ASN A 5 8.81 14.50 -11.22
CA ASN A 5 7.60 14.70 -11.99
C ASN A 5 6.78 13.40 -12.12
N PHE A 6 5.59 13.51 -12.72
CA PHE A 6 4.70 12.36 -12.94
C PHE A 6 5.28 11.31 -13.91
N ASP A 7 6.17 11.69 -14.82
CA ASP A 7 6.68 10.79 -15.85
C ASP A 7 7.63 9.77 -15.26
N GLU A 8 8.48 10.19 -14.31
CA GLU A 8 9.32 9.28 -13.52
C GLU A 8 8.46 8.30 -12.71
N ALA A 9 7.42 8.79 -12.02
CA ALA A 9 6.49 7.94 -11.29
C ALA A 9 5.75 6.96 -12.21
N TRP A 10 5.38 7.40 -13.42
CA TRP A 10 4.71 6.56 -14.41
C TRP A 10 5.62 5.44 -14.92
N GLN A 11 6.90 5.71 -15.16
CA GLN A 11 7.86 4.66 -15.55
C GLN A 11 8.00 3.59 -14.47
N ASP A 12 8.02 4.00 -13.19
CA ASP A 12 8.08 3.04 -12.09
C ASP A 12 6.76 2.28 -11.89
N ILE A 13 5.60 2.90 -12.13
CA ILE A 13 4.31 2.20 -12.21
C ILE A 13 4.34 1.11 -13.31
N LEU A 14 4.89 1.42 -14.49
CA LEU A 14 5.03 0.44 -15.57
C LEU A 14 5.99 -0.68 -15.21
N LYS A 15 7.09 -0.40 -14.50
CA LYS A 15 8.01 -1.44 -14.00
C LYS A 15 7.31 -2.37 -13.01
N VAL A 16 6.55 -1.82 -12.05
CA VAL A 16 5.73 -2.61 -11.11
C VAL A 16 4.76 -3.50 -11.88
N ALA A 17 4.08 -2.95 -12.89
CA ALA A 17 3.14 -3.71 -13.70
C ALA A 17 3.84 -4.84 -14.48
N LYS A 18 5.06 -4.63 -14.98
CA LYS A 18 5.84 -5.66 -15.71
C LYS A 18 6.39 -6.76 -14.80
N GLN A 19 6.69 -6.43 -13.54
CA GLN A 19 7.21 -7.38 -12.55
C GLN A 19 6.13 -8.28 -11.97
N LYS A 20 4.85 -7.92 -12.09
CA LYS A 20 3.73 -8.62 -11.45
C LYS A 20 2.75 -9.13 -12.49
N GLU A 21 2.33 -10.38 -12.35
CA GLU A 21 1.22 -10.93 -13.14
C GLU A 21 -0.15 -10.46 -12.61
N GLU A 22 -0.21 -10.06 -11.34
CA GLU A 22 -1.42 -9.68 -10.62
C GLU A 22 -1.14 -8.58 -9.59
N ILE A 23 -2.14 -7.72 -9.36
CA ILE A 23 -2.14 -6.74 -8.28
C ILE A 23 -3.43 -6.84 -7.45
N LYS A 24 -3.30 -6.82 -6.11
CA LYS A 24 -4.42 -6.97 -5.17
C LYS A 24 -4.79 -5.65 -4.52
N THR A 25 -6.07 -5.26 -4.60
CA THR A 25 -6.51 -3.98 -4.02
C THR A 25 -6.22 -3.91 -2.52
N LEU A 26 -5.65 -2.79 -2.05
CA LEU A 26 -5.19 -2.62 -0.65
C LEU A 26 -6.19 -3.07 0.43
N ALA A 27 -7.46 -2.67 0.32
CA ALA A 27 -8.44 -2.92 1.38
C ALA A 27 -9.12 -4.30 1.30
N GLN A 28 -9.57 -4.70 0.11
CA GLN A 28 -10.40 -5.89 -0.07
C GLN A 28 -9.62 -7.09 -0.62
N GLN A 29 -8.32 -6.92 -0.86
CA GLN A 29 -7.44 -7.94 -1.47
C GLN A 29 -8.03 -8.54 -2.75
N VAL A 30 -8.78 -7.73 -3.52
CA VAL A 30 -9.34 -8.17 -4.80
C VAL A 30 -8.22 -8.23 -5.82
N SER A 31 -7.96 -9.42 -6.30
CA SER A 31 -7.08 -9.74 -7.40
C SER A 31 -7.46 -9.06 -8.72
N ASN A 32 -6.48 -8.45 -9.37
CA ASN A 32 -6.59 -7.89 -10.72
C ASN A 32 -5.40 -8.40 -11.55
N HIS A 33 -5.68 -9.28 -12.50
CA HIS A 33 -4.66 -9.81 -13.40
C HIS A 33 -4.27 -8.76 -14.43
N ILE A 34 -2.97 -8.60 -14.65
CA ILE A 34 -2.43 -7.68 -15.64
C ILE A 34 -2.37 -8.43 -16.98
N VAL A 35 -3.14 -7.96 -17.96
CA VAL A 35 -3.32 -8.66 -19.25
C VAL A 35 -2.41 -8.09 -20.32
N SER A 36 -2.23 -6.77 -20.33
CA SER A 36 -1.32 -6.11 -21.26
C SER A 36 -0.81 -4.79 -20.69
N ILE A 37 0.38 -4.41 -21.13
CA ILE A 37 1.08 -3.20 -20.73
C ILE A 37 1.58 -2.53 -22.01
N THR A 38 1.26 -1.25 -22.17
CA THR A 38 1.83 -0.38 -23.19
C THR A 38 2.46 0.84 -22.50
N ASP A 39 3.16 1.68 -23.26
CA ASP A 39 3.80 2.88 -22.71
C ASP A 39 2.79 3.87 -22.11
N ASP A 40 1.53 3.83 -22.55
CA ASP A 40 0.47 4.75 -22.11
C ASP A 40 -0.67 4.08 -21.32
N SER A 41 -0.64 2.75 -21.13
CA SER A 41 -1.74 2.08 -20.43
C SER A 41 -1.39 0.73 -19.82
N ILE A 42 -2.14 0.38 -18.77
CA ILE A 42 -2.15 -0.94 -18.17
C ILE A 42 -3.56 -1.50 -18.28
N THR A 43 -3.72 -2.68 -18.88
CA THR A 43 -5.01 -3.37 -18.97
C THR A 43 -5.10 -4.46 -17.92
N VAL A 44 -6.15 -4.43 -17.11
CA VAL A 44 -6.38 -5.40 -16.04
C VAL A 44 -7.73 -6.08 -16.14
N VAL A 45 -7.84 -7.29 -15.59
CA VAL A 45 -9.10 -8.00 -15.39
C VAL A 45 -9.26 -8.29 -13.89
N SER A 46 -10.32 -7.73 -13.30
CA SER A 46 -10.65 -7.93 -11.89
C SER A 46 -11.29 -9.31 -11.68
N GLN A 47 -10.84 -10.06 -10.67
CA GLN A 47 -11.44 -11.34 -10.28
C GLN A 47 -12.94 -11.22 -9.95
N LYS A 48 -13.38 -10.10 -9.38
CA LYS A 48 -14.81 -9.82 -9.10
C LYS A 48 -15.67 -9.58 -10.35
N SER A 49 -15.07 -9.45 -11.53
CA SER A 49 -15.82 -9.18 -12.76
C SER A 49 -16.45 -10.47 -13.29
N ARG A 50 -17.76 -10.65 -13.07
CA ARG A 50 -18.50 -11.83 -13.55
C ARG A 50 -18.39 -12.07 -15.06
N SER A 51 -18.25 -11.01 -15.85
CA SER A 51 -18.14 -11.07 -17.30
C SER A 51 -16.69 -11.02 -17.83
N GLY A 52 -15.68 -11.00 -16.94
CA GLY A 52 -14.28 -10.88 -17.38
C GLY A 52 -13.91 -9.56 -18.06
N ASN A 53 -14.72 -8.50 -17.87
CA ASN A 53 -14.48 -7.20 -18.49
C ASN A 53 -13.06 -6.66 -18.23
N LYS A 54 -12.34 -6.41 -19.32
CA LYS A 54 -11.04 -5.73 -19.31
C LYS A 54 -11.23 -4.26 -18.94
N ARG A 55 -10.34 -3.74 -18.09
CA ARG A 55 -10.30 -2.34 -17.67
C ARG A 55 -8.99 -1.74 -18.12
N ILE A 56 -9.07 -0.70 -18.94
CA ILE A 56 -7.89 0.03 -19.44
C ILE A 56 -7.61 1.20 -18.51
N LEU A 57 -6.48 1.14 -17.81
CA LEU A 57 -5.95 2.17 -16.95
C LEU A 57 -4.94 2.99 -17.75
N THR A 58 -5.40 4.05 -18.41
CA THR A 58 -4.52 4.94 -19.17
C THR A 58 -3.69 5.81 -18.24
N ARG A 59 -2.50 6.22 -18.68
CA ARG A 59 -1.62 7.16 -17.99
C ARG A 59 -2.35 8.41 -17.49
N GLN A 60 -3.26 8.96 -18.31
CA GLN A 60 -4.08 10.11 -17.95
C GLN A 60 -4.99 9.86 -16.73
N LYS A 61 -5.47 8.63 -16.52
CA LYS A 61 -6.31 8.29 -15.34
C LYS A 61 -5.52 8.28 -14.03
N PHE A 62 -4.21 8.09 -14.07
CA PHE A 62 -3.35 8.16 -12.88
C PHE A 62 -3.03 9.61 -12.49
N LYS A 63 -3.02 10.53 -13.45
CA LYS A 63 -2.56 11.91 -13.24
C LYS A 63 -3.33 12.68 -12.15
N PRO A 64 -4.67 12.63 -12.05
CA PRO A 64 -5.40 13.32 -10.97
C PRO A 64 -5.01 12.84 -9.57
N TYR A 65 -4.77 11.54 -9.41
CA TYR A 65 -4.36 10.93 -8.15
C TYR A 65 -2.96 11.37 -7.76
N TRP A 66 -2.03 11.36 -8.72
CA TRP A 66 -0.67 11.82 -8.50
C TRP A 66 -0.62 13.30 -8.14
N ASN A 67 -1.33 14.15 -8.89
CA ASN A 67 -1.38 15.58 -8.62
C ASN A 67 -1.91 15.86 -7.21
N SER A 68 -3.02 15.22 -6.82
CA SER A 68 -3.59 15.38 -5.48
C SER A 68 -2.64 14.87 -4.38
N LEU A 69 -1.97 13.73 -4.61
CA LEU A 69 -0.98 13.18 -3.68
C LEU A 69 0.25 14.08 -3.51
N VAL A 70 0.74 14.70 -4.59
CA VAL A 70 1.89 15.63 -4.58
C VAL A 70 1.51 16.95 -3.91
N GLU A 71 0.35 17.51 -4.25
CA GLU A 71 -0.11 18.81 -3.74
C GLU A 71 -0.35 18.77 -2.22
N LYS A 72 -0.97 17.71 -1.72
CA LYS A 72 -1.36 17.58 -0.31
C LYS A 72 -0.36 16.78 0.54
N GLY A 73 0.60 16.12 -0.09
CA GLY A 73 1.45 15.09 0.55
C GLY A 73 0.69 13.83 0.97
N SER A 74 -0.63 13.78 0.75
CA SER A 74 -1.49 12.64 1.06
C SER A 74 -2.72 12.61 0.16
N LEU A 75 -3.30 11.43 -0.03
CA LEU A 75 -4.51 11.25 -0.84
C LEU A 75 -5.49 10.32 -0.12
N ASN A 76 -6.57 10.87 0.42
CA ASN A 76 -7.72 10.11 0.89
C ASN A 76 -8.69 9.85 -0.26
N LEU A 77 -8.73 8.59 -0.73
CA LEU A 77 -9.45 8.19 -1.93
C LEU A 77 -10.91 8.67 -1.98
N LYS A 78 -11.62 8.68 -0.84
CA LYS A 78 -13.05 9.03 -0.79
C LYS A 78 -13.31 10.51 -0.54
N LYS A 79 -12.36 11.23 0.06
CA LYS A 79 -12.55 12.64 0.45
C LYS A 79 -11.94 13.61 -0.55
N ASP A 80 -10.82 13.23 -1.17
CA ASP A 80 -10.01 14.14 -1.98
C ASP A 80 -10.29 14.09 -3.48
N LEU A 81 -11.05 13.09 -3.94
CA LEU A 81 -11.41 12.92 -5.34
C LEU A 81 -12.93 12.80 -5.49
N PRO A 82 -13.53 13.39 -6.55
CA PRO A 82 -14.94 13.19 -6.84
C PRO A 82 -15.21 11.72 -7.18
N ARG A 83 -16.43 11.25 -6.88
CA ARG A 83 -16.81 9.85 -7.09
C ARG A 83 -16.63 9.37 -8.53
N SER A 84 -16.85 10.24 -9.51
CA SER A 84 -16.63 9.96 -10.93
C SER A 84 -15.18 9.62 -11.27
N GLU A 85 -14.21 10.13 -10.51
CA GLU A 85 -12.78 9.90 -10.75
C GLU A 85 -12.28 8.64 -10.04
N TRP A 86 -12.78 8.33 -8.84
CA TRP A 86 -12.32 7.17 -8.07
C TRP A 86 -13.17 5.92 -8.20
N PHE A 87 -14.44 6.03 -8.59
CA PHE A 87 -15.28 4.87 -8.88
C PHE A 87 -15.37 4.66 -10.40
N PRO A 88 -15.08 3.46 -10.94
CA PRO A 88 -14.80 2.19 -10.25
C PRO A 88 -13.30 1.84 -10.11
N LEU A 89 -12.40 2.64 -10.67
CA LEU A 89 -11.00 2.25 -10.91
C LEU A 89 -10.03 2.65 -9.80
N GLY A 90 -10.41 3.59 -8.95
CA GLY A 90 -9.50 4.23 -7.99
C GLY A 90 -8.88 3.26 -7.00
N SER A 91 -9.58 2.18 -6.62
CA SER A 91 -8.99 1.16 -5.74
C SER A 91 -7.83 0.42 -6.39
N ILE A 92 -7.84 0.26 -7.72
CA ILE A 92 -6.74 -0.40 -8.45
C ILE A 92 -5.59 0.60 -8.62
N ILE A 93 -5.91 1.84 -9.02
CA ILE A 93 -4.93 2.92 -9.24
C ILE A 93 -4.10 3.19 -7.97
N ILE A 94 -4.75 3.36 -6.80
CA ILE A 94 -4.00 3.60 -5.55
C ILE A 94 -3.13 2.42 -5.15
N THR A 95 -3.45 1.21 -5.60
CA THR A 95 -2.65 0.03 -5.31
C THR A 95 -1.33 0.08 -6.09
N PHE A 96 -1.35 0.50 -7.35
CA PHE A 96 -0.11 0.74 -8.10
C PHE A 96 0.74 1.83 -7.45
N PHE A 97 0.14 2.92 -6.96
CA PHE A 97 0.89 3.94 -6.24
C PHE A 97 1.50 3.41 -4.94
N ALA A 98 0.79 2.57 -4.19
CA ALA A 98 1.31 1.96 -2.96
C ALA A 98 2.51 1.03 -3.19
N HIS A 99 2.82 0.68 -4.45
CA HIS A 99 4.03 -0.05 -4.82
C HIS A 99 5.23 0.84 -5.17
N LEU A 100 5.06 2.16 -5.11
CA LEU A 100 6.14 3.09 -5.34
C LEU A 100 6.95 3.28 -4.05
N PRO A 101 8.30 3.28 -4.12
CA PRO A 101 9.18 3.30 -2.96
C PRO A 101 8.90 4.39 -1.93
N CYS A 102 8.38 5.54 -2.36
CA CYS A 102 8.10 6.68 -1.50
C CYS A 102 6.63 6.82 -1.10
N VAL A 103 5.79 5.79 -1.28
CA VAL A 103 4.35 5.86 -0.98
C VAL A 103 3.98 4.87 0.10
N GLU A 104 3.58 5.39 1.26
CA GLU A 104 2.97 4.58 2.31
C GLU A 104 1.45 4.69 2.27
N PHE A 105 0.74 3.80 2.96
CA PHE A 105 -0.72 3.86 2.94
C PHE A 105 -1.41 3.32 4.19
N THR A 106 -2.67 3.70 4.40
CA THR A 106 -3.59 3.13 5.39
C THR A 106 -4.82 2.54 4.70
N ILE A 107 -5.44 1.52 5.32
CA ILE A 107 -6.67 0.88 4.78
C ILE A 107 -7.95 1.53 5.32
N SER A 108 -7.92 2.03 6.56
CA SER A 108 -9.08 2.60 7.23
C SER A 108 -8.67 3.86 8.03
N PRO A 109 -8.82 5.06 7.44
CA PRO A 109 -9.29 5.35 6.08
C PRO A 109 -8.30 4.94 4.98
N ARG A 110 -8.78 4.81 3.73
CA ARG A 110 -7.95 4.52 2.56
C ARG A 110 -7.18 5.78 2.14
N VAL A 111 -5.95 5.89 2.59
CA VAL A 111 -5.11 7.08 2.38
C VAL A 111 -3.74 6.64 1.88
N LEU A 112 -3.23 7.32 0.86
CA LEU A 112 -1.83 7.26 0.46
C LEU A 112 -1.07 8.43 1.08
N TYR A 113 0.19 8.25 1.43
CA TYR A 113 1.08 9.27 1.98
C TYR A 113 2.33 9.31 1.12
N LEU A 114 2.72 10.51 0.71
CA LEU A 114 3.94 10.72 -0.05
C LEU A 114 5.09 11.07 0.89
N MET A 115 6.12 10.21 0.88
CA MET A 115 7.27 10.32 1.76
C MET A 115 8.41 11.08 1.06
N PRO A 116 9.24 11.84 1.79
CA PRO A 116 10.30 12.64 1.18
C PRO A 116 11.46 11.80 0.63
N HIS A 117 11.55 10.53 1.04
CA HIS A 117 12.59 9.56 0.75
C HIS A 117 11.94 8.18 0.49
N SER A 118 12.72 7.24 -0.05
CA SER A 118 12.29 5.84 -0.21
C SER A 118 12.08 5.20 1.17
N THR A 119 10.98 4.47 1.34
CA THR A 119 10.64 3.75 2.57
C THR A 119 10.54 2.24 2.38
N HIS A 120 10.53 1.75 1.14
CA HIS A 120 10.49 0.33 0.77
C HIS A 120 10.92 0.14 -0.69
N ASP A 121 11.20 -1.10 -1.11
CA ASP A 121 11.65 -1.39 -2.47
C ASP A 121 10.53 -1.27 -3.51
N LEU A 122 10.90 -0.93 -4.75
CA LEU A 122 9.95 -0.83 -5.87
C LEU A 122 9.22 -2.17 -6.07
N GLY A 123 7.89 -2.12 -6.12
CA GLY A 123 7.07 -3.32 -6.28
C GLY A 123 6.75 -4.07 -4.96
N THR A 124 7.31 -3.64 -3.83
CA THR A 124 6.81 -4.01 -2.48
C THR A 124 5.80 -2.96 -2.01
N THR A 125 5.19 -3.10 -0.83
CA THR A 125 4.26 -2.07 -0.30
C THR A 125 4.53 -1.85 1.18
N ARG A 126 4.36 -0.62 1.68
CA ARG A 126 4.48 -0.32 3.11
C ARG A 126 3.21 0.28 3.70
N MET A 127 2.56 -0.44 4.62
CA MET A 127 1.43 0.07 5.37
C MET A 127 1.92 0.98 6.51
N ARG A 128 1.34 2.17 6.61
CA ARG A 128 1.53 3.09 7.73
C ARG A 128 0.59 2.71 8.87
N LEU A 129 1.11 2.63 10.09
CA LEU A 129 0.27 2.44 11.27
C LEU A 129 -0.52 3.72 11.54
N PRO A 130 -1.80 3.64 11.90
CA PRO A 130 -2.53 4.82 12.35
C PRO A 130 -1.85 5.40 13.60
N GLU A 131 -1.73 6.73 13.68
CA GLU A 131 -1.08 7.43 14.81
C GLU A 131 -1.66 7.02 16.17
N GLU A 132 -2.92 6.60 16.21
CA GLU A 132 -3.59 6.07 17.41
C GLU A 132 -2.90 4.82 18.00
N PHE A 133 -2.22 4.03 17.19
CA PHE A 133 -1.45 2.86 17.63
C PHE A 133 -0.03 3.24 18.09
N GLU A 134 0.54 4.30 17.53
CA GLU A 134 1.80 4.88 18.01
C GLU A 134 1.64 5.60 19.35
N LEU A 135 0.58 6.40 19.51
CA LEU A 135 0.32 7.21 20.71
C LEU A 135 -0.19 6.40 21.90
N LYS A 136 -0.82 5.24 21.68
CA LYS A 136 -1.31 4.36 22.77
C LYS A 136 -0.22 3.42 23.32
N GLY A 137 1.05 3.60 22.95
CA GLY A 137 2.16 2.80 23.47
C GLY A 137 2.03 1.30 23.17
N ILE A 138 1.30 0.94 22.11
CA ILE A 138 1.12 -0.47 21.70
C ILE A 138 2.41 -1.01 21.06
N VAL A 139 3.28 -0.13 20.57
CA VAL A 139 4.62 -0.49 20.08
C VAL A 139 5.64 0.40 20.82
N PRO A 140 6.42 -0.12 21.79
CA PRO A 140 7.44 0.66 22.45
C PRO A 140 8.57 0.99 21.46
N LYS A 141 8.78 2.30 21.23
CA LYS A 141 9.70 2.81 20.18
C LYS A 141 11.18 2.42 20.36
N HIS A 142 11.60 1.92 21.52
CA HIS A 142 13.02 1.74 21.84
C HIS A 142 13.37 0.52 22.72
N LYS A 143 12.49 -0.50 22.84
CA LYS A 143 12.81 -1.69 23.64
C LYS A 143 12.36 -2.98 22.94
N PRO A 144 13.25 -3.97 22.75
CA PRO A 144 12.86 -5.27 22.22
C PRO A 144 11.83 -5.91 23.16
N LEU A 145 10.69 -6.29 22.59
CA LEU A 145 9.58 -6.89 23.32
C LEU A 145 9.88 -8.34 23.68
N THR A 146 9.56 -8.75 24.90
CA THR A 146 9.59 -10.17 25.28
C THR A 146 8.52 -10.96 24.52
N LYS A 147 8.70 -12.28 24.40
CA LYS A 147 7.72 -13.18 23.75
C LYS A 147 6.32 -13.07 24.35
N ALA A 148 6.22 -12.85 25.67
CA ALA A 148 4.96 -12.68 26.38
C ALA A 148 4.30 -11.33 26.08
N GLU A 149 5.07 -10.24 26.04
CA GLU A 149 4.58 -8.91 25.66
C GLU A 149 4.13 -8.87 24.21
N ARG A 150 4.90 -9.47 23.28
CA ARG A 150 4.48 -9.65 21.87
C ARG A 150 3.16 -10.40 21.77
N LYS A 151 2.98 -11.50 22.52
CA LYS A 151 1.71 -12.26 22.53
C LYS A 151 0.54 -11.44 23.09
N ARG A 152 0.78 -10.60 24.10
CA ARG A 152 -0.26 -9.73 24.69
C ARG A 152 -0.64 -8.59 23.75
N LEU A 153 0.35 -7.98 23.11
CA LEU A 153 0.16 -6.98 22.06
C LEU A 153 -0.57 -7.58 20.87
N TRP A 154 -0.19 -8.77 20.42
CA TRP A 154 -0.87 -9.52 19.36
C TRP A 154 -2.36 -9.72 19.66
N LYS A 155 -2.73 -10.13 20.89
CA LYS A 155 -4.15 -10.25 21.28
C LYS A 155 -4.91 -8.92 21.33
N LYS A 156 -4.29 -7.86 21.84
CA LYS A 156 -4.91 -6.53 21.96
C LYS A 156 -5.07 -5.84 20.60
N ALA A 157 -4.06 -6.02 19.75
CA ALA A 157 -3.99 -5.52 18.41
C ALA A 157 -4.98 -6.25 17.50
N THR A 158 -4.98 -7.58 17.44
CA THR A 158 -5.88 -8.36 16.56
C THR A 158 -7.36 -7.98 16.76
N GLY A 159 -7.80 -7.74 17.99
CA GLY A 159 -9.16 -7.24 18.26
C GLY A 159 -9.43 -5.83 17.72
N SER A 160 -8.42 -4.96 17.66
CA SER A 160 -8.51 -3.60 17.10
C SER A 160 -8.35 -3.59 15.58
N PHE A 161 -7.47 -4.42 15.02
CA PHE A 161 -7.25 -4.60 13.58
C PHE A 161 -8.46 -5.27 12.89
N LYS A 162 -9.06 -6.29 13.52
CA LYS A 162 -10.33 -6.88 13.04
C LYS A 162 -11.44 -5.83 12.94
N ARG A 163 -11.55 -4.95 13.94
CA ARG A 163 -12.51 -3.83 13.91
C ARG A 163 -12.19 -2.79 12.83
N ALA A 164 -10.91 -2.60 12.51
CA ALA A 164 -10.46 -1.71 11.44
C ALA A 164 -10.55 -2.32 10.03
N GLY A 165 -10.89 -3.62 9.91
CA GLY A 165 -10.97 -4.32 8.62
C GLY A 165 -9.62 -4.56 7.96
N ILE A 166 -8.54 -4.63 8.74
CA ILE A 166 -7.19 -4.90 8.26
C ILE A 166 -6.98 -6.42 8.17
N PRO A 167 -6.50 -6.97 7.03
CA PRO A 167 -6.28 -8.40 6.88
C PRO A 167 -5.24 -8.96 7.87
N GLU A 168 -5.43 -10.20 8.31
CA GLU A 168 -4.56 -10.81 9.35
C GLU A 168 -3.16 -11.09 8.82
N GLU A 169 -3.01 -11.38 7.53
CA GLU A 169 -1.72 -11.61 6.86
C GLU A 169 -0.74 -10.45 7.02
N TRP A 170 -1.21 -9.21 6.90
CA TRP A 170 -0.35 -8.02 7.02
C TRP A 170 0.13 -7.78 8.45
N PHE A 171 -0.61 -8.31 9.42
CA PHE A 171 -0.20 -8.29 10.81
C PHE A 171 0.90 -9.34 11.09
N LYS A 172 0.93 -10.44 10.34
CA LYS A 172 2.00 -11.44 10.47
C LYS A 172 3.32 -10.92 9.95
N GLU A 173 3.32 -10.21 8.81
CA GLU A 173 4.52 -9.56 8.25
C GLU A 173 5.15 -8.58 9.26
N PHE A 174 4.33 -7.72 9.89
CA PHE A 174 4.80 -6.74 10.88
C PHE A 174 5.49 -7.36 12.11
N PHE A 175 5.07 -8.55 12.55
CA PHE A 175 5.67 -9.24 13.70
C PHE A 175 6.74 -10.27 13.31
N HIS A 176 6.87 -10.58 12.02
CA HIS A 176 7.92 -11.46 11.49
C HIS A 176 9.20 -10.71 11.12
N GLU A 177 9.14 -9.45 10.66
CA GLU A 177 10.34 -8.64 10.32
C GLU A 177 11.30 -8.49 11.53
N GLU A 178 10.79 -8.43 12.76
CA GLU A 178 11.64 -8.38 13.97
C GLU A 178 12.31 -9.73 14.35
N GLN A 179 12.12 -10.82 13.57
CA GLN A 179 12.83 -12.09 13.82
C GLN A 179 14.17 -12.18 13.10
N GLU A 180 14.38 -11.47 11.99
CA GLU A 180 15.62 -11.59 11.21
C GLU A 180 16.72 -10.61 11.65
N GLU A 181 16.39 -9.41 12.12
CA GLU A 181 17.39 -8.44 12.59
C GLU A 181 18.02 -8.80 13.95
N GLY A 182 17.50 -9.79 14.67
CA GLY A 182 18.02 -10.24 15.97
C GLY A 182 19.04 -11.38 15.92
N SER A 183 19.37 -11.91 14.72
CA SER A 183 20.15 -13.16 14.57
C SER A 183 21.65 -12.94 14.29
N THR A 184 22.09 -11.72 14.00
CA THR A 184 23.49 -11.45 13.59
C THR A 184 24.45 -11.03 14.71
N TYR A 185 23.99 -10.89 15.96
CA TYR A 185 24.87 -10.68 17.10
C TYR A 185 24.90 -11.92 17.98
N GLN A 186 25.72 -12.91 17.63
CA GLN A 186 26.52 -13.75 18.55
C GLN A 186 27.39 -14.72 17.73
N ARG A 187 28.61 -14.31 17.39
CA ARG A 187 29.80 -15.18 17.23
C ARG A 187 31.06 -14.33 17.39
N GLU A 188 31.49 -14.18 18.63
CA GLU A 188 32.91 -14.15 19.00
C GLU A 188 33.11 -15.19 20.11
#